data_AF-A0A2V6CYS6-F1
#
_entry.id   AF-A0A2V6CYS6-F1
#
_cell.length_a   1.000
_cell.length_b   1.000
_cell.length_c   1.000
_cell.angle_alpha   90.00
_cell.angle_beta   90.00
_cell.angle_gamma   90.00
#
_symmetry.space_group_name_H-M   'P 1'
#
loop_
_entity.id
_entity.type
_entity.pdbx_description
1 polymer ?
#
loop_
_entity_poly.entity_id
_entity_poly.type
_entity_poly.pdbx_seq_one_letter_code
_entity_poly.pdbx_strand_id
1 'polypeptide(L)'
;MNAFLYFKRSRALHAFLFVLALLFAPFSARAETEIRSLTGIIEGHQVGGIDFVGNIYVADFGDLVWKITPEGERYVFASGLHGASGNAIDSEGNLLPVNRTKENKMKTK
;
A
#
# COMPACT_ATOMS: atom_id res chain seq x y z
N MET A 1 51.14 16.89 -41.65
CA MET A 1 51.15 17.19 -40.20
C MET A 1 49.76 17.21 -39.53
N ASN A 2 48.68 16.65 -40.11
CA ASN A 2 47.31 16.94 -39.62
C ASN A 2 46.45 15.74 -39.16
N ALA A 3 46.80 14.49 -39.48
CA ALA A 3 45.96 13.34 -39.12
C ALA A 3 45.99 13.02 -37.61
N PHE A 4 47.15 13.18 -36.95
CA PHE A 4 47.32 12.92 -35.52
C PHE A 4 46.58 13.94 -34.64
N LEU A 5 46.57 15.22 -35.03
CA LEU A 5 45.84 16.29 -34.34
C LEU A 5 44.32 16.12 -34.46
N TYR A 6 43.83 15.67 -35.63
CA TYR A 6 42.41 15.41 -35.85
C TYR A 6 41.89 14.25 -34.98
N PHE A 7 42.66 13.18 -34.87
CA PHE A 7 42.33 12.02 -34.03
C PHE A 7 42.31 12.38 -32.53
N LYS A 8 43.26 13.19 -32.08
CA LYS A 8 43.31 13.69 -30.69
C LYS A 8 42.11 14.59 -30.36
N ARG A 9 41.70 15.44 -31.32
CA ARG A 9 40.55 16.36 -31.18
C ARG A 9 39.20 15.63 -31.19
N SER A 10 39.08 14.57 -31.98
CA SER A 10 37.91 13.69 -31.99
C SER A 10 37.72 12.99 -30.64
N ARG A 11 38.78 12.41 -30.07
CA ARG A 11 38.71 11.78 -28.73
C ARG A 11 38.32 12.77 -27.63
N ALA A 12 38.83 14.01 -27.69
CA ALA A 12 38.45 15.07 -26.76
C ALA A 12 36.97 15.49 -26.90
N LEU A 13 36.44 15.53 -28.12
CA LEU A 13 35.04 15.85 -28.39
C LEU A 13 34.08 14.79 -27.84
N HIS A 14 34.41 13.50 -28.01
CA HIS A 14 33.61 12.40 -27.45
C HIS A 14 33.61 12.42 -25.93
N ALA A 15 34.77 12.68 -25.30
CA ALA A 15 34.86 12.83 -23.85
C ALA A 15 34.01 14.02 -23.35
N PHE A 16 34.04 15.14 -24.06
CA PHE A 16 33.23 16.32 -23.74
C PHE A 16 31.72 16.04 -23.88
N LEU A 17 31.29 15.43 -24.98
CA LEU A 17 29.89 15.07 -25.20
C LEU A 17 29.39 14.04 -24.19
N PHE A 18 30.24 13.12 -23.74
CA PHE A 18 29.90 12.15 -22.70
C PHE A 18 29.71 12.82 -21.33
N VAL A 19 30.61 13.73 -20.94
CA VAL A 19 30.46 14.52 -19.71
C VAL A 19 29.24 15.43 -19.78
N LEU A 20 28.99 16.05 -20.94
CA LEU A 20 27.79 16.85 -21.17
C LEU A 20 26.52 15.99 -21.06
N ALA A 21 26.52 14.78 -21.61
CA ALA A 21 25.41 13.85 -21.48
C ALA A 21 25.19 13.40 -20.04
N LEU A 22 26.24 13.30 -19.22
CA LEU A 22 26.11 13.00 -17.78
C LEU A 22 25.58 14.21 -16.98
N LEU A 23 25.88 15.45 -17.39
CA LEU A 23 25.32 16.67 -16.78
C LEU A 23 23.82 16.83 -17.07
N PHE A 24 23.34 16.28 -18.20
CA PHE A 24 21.93 16.25 -18.58
C PHE A 24 21.26 14.89 -18.40
N ALA A 25 21.98 13.89 -17.87
CA ALA A 25 21.37 12.61 -17.55
C ALA A 25 20.28 12.90 -16.52
N PRO A 26 19.01 12.51 -16.77
CA PRO A 26 17.96 12.74 -15.82
C PRO A 26 18.37 12.03 -14.54
N PHE A 27 18.64 12.82 -13.50
CA PHE A 27 18.73 12.37 -12.11
C PHE A 27 17.54 11.45 -11.91
N SER A 28 17.81 10.14 -11.78
CA SER A 28 16.76 9.12 -11.73
C SER A 28 15.68 9.60 -10.79
N ALA A 29 14.48 9.84 -11.32
CA ALA A 29 13.32 10.21 -10.54
C ALA A 29 13.18 9.14 -9.47
N ARG A 30 13.61 9.45 -8.26
CA ARG A 30 13.48 8.56 -7.13
C ARG A 30 11.98 8.42 -6.95
N ALA A 31 11.43 7.27 -7.30
CA ALA A 31 10.05 6.93 -6.97
C ALA A 31 9.97 6.93 -5.45
N GLU A 32 9.59 8.07 -4.89
CA GLU A 32 9.39 8.21 -3.46
C GLU A 32 8.04 7.56 -3.16
N THR A 33 8.06 6.52 -2.33
CA THR A 33 6.82 5.85 -1.92
C THR A 33 6.04 6.80 -1.02
N GLU A 34 4.99 7.40 -1.56
CA GLU A 34 4.06 8.20 -0.76
C GLU A 34 3.13 7.27 0.02
N ILE A 35 3.27 7.23 1.34
CA ILE A 35 2.36 6.51 2.22
C ILE A 35 1.20 7.44 2.57
N ARG A 36 0.00 7.12 2.10
CA ARG A 36 -1.23 7.86 2.41
C ARG A 36 -2.07 7.05 3.38
N SER A 37 -2.64 7.72 4.39
CA SER A 37 -3.66 7.09 5.22
C SER A 37 -4.95 6.97 4.41
N LEU A 38 -5.54 5.79 4.36
CA LEU A 38 -6.82 5.56 3.70
C LEU A 38 -7.98 6.12 4.53
N THR A 39 -7.82 6.26 5.85
CA THR A 39 -8.87 6.73 6.77
C THR A 39 -8.30 7.71 7.79
N GLY A 40 -9.16 8.50 8.44
CA GLY A 40 -8.82 9.15 9.71
C GLY A 40 -8.52 8.14 10.82
N ILE A 41 -8.08 8.62 11.99
CA ILE A 41 -7.81 7.78 13.17
C ILE A 41 -9.04 6.93 13.47
N ILE A 42 -8.83 5.65 13.73
CA ILE A 42 -9.84 4.76 14.30
C ILE A 42 -9.43 4.63 15.77
N GLU A 43 -10.29 5.03 16.70
CA GLU A 43 -10.00 4.93 18.14
C GLU A 43 -10.18 3.47 18.62
N GLY A 44 -9.35 3.02 19.56
CA GLY A 44 -9.36 1.64 20.11
C GLY A 44 -8.22 0.75 19.60
N HIS A 45 -7.86 -0.29 20.36
CA HIS A 45 -6.92 -1.32 19.91
C HIS A 45 -7.56 -2.08 18.75
N GLN A 46 -6.82 -2.43 17.69
CA GLN A 46 -7.40 -2.94 16.44
C GLN A 46 -6.63 -4.12 15.88
N VAL A 47 -7.37 -5.08 15.34
CA VAL A 47 -6.87 -6.21 14.56
C VAL A 47 -7.73 -6.31 13.30
N GLY A 48 -7.11 -6.52 12.14
CA GLY A 48 -7.81 -6.41 10.86
C GLY A 48 -7.41 -7.41 9.78
N GLY A 49 -8.23 -7.47 8.73
CA GLY A 49 -8.05 -8.27 7.53
C GLY A 49 -8.41 -7.46 6.26
N ILE A 50 -7.96 -7.93 5.09
CA ILE A 50 -8.15 -7.24 3.80
C ILE A 50 -8.80 -8.22 2.81
N ASP A 51 -9.86 -7.79 2.10
CA ASP A 51 -10.48 -8.59 1.03
C ASP A 51 -9.81 -8.40 -0.33
N PHE A 52 -10.23 -9.18 -1.33
CA PHE A 52 -9.65 -9.18 -2.67
C PHE A 52 -9.88 -7.87 -3.46
N VAL A 53 -10.82 -7.03 -3.02
CA VAL A 53 -11.10 -5.71 -3.61
C VAL A 53 -10.32 -4.61 -2.86
N GLY A 54 -9.63 -4.97 -1.78
CA GLY A 54 -8.82 -4.04 -1.00
C GLY A 54 -9.58 -3.33 0.13
N ASN A 55 -10.77 -3.80 0.49
CA ASN A 55 -11.44 -3.26 1.68
C ASN A 55 -10.75 -3.77 2.95
N ILE A 56 -10.55 -2.88 3.92
CA ILE A 56 -9.99 -3.20 5.23
C ILE A 56 -11.13 -3.42 6.22
N TYR A 57 -11.07 -4.53 6.95
CA TYR A 57 -12.02 -4.86 8.00
C TYR A 57 -11.32 -4.79 9.35
N VAL A 58 -11.86 -4.00 10.28
CA VAL A 58 -11.21 -3.70 11.55
C VAL A 58 -12.15 -3.99 12.71
N ALA A 59 -11.71 -4.87 13.61
CA ALA A 59 -12.38 -5.10 14.88
C ALA A 59 -12.03 -3.97 15.86
N ASP A 60 -13.00 -3.39 16.55
CA ASP A 60 -12.77 -2.32 17.53
C ASP A 60 -12.64 -2.83 18.97
N PHE A 61 -12.57 -4.15 19.17
CA PHE A 61 -12.55 -4.84 20.48
C PHE A 61 -13.81 -4.61 21.33
N GLY A 62 -14.77 -3.83 20.85
CA GLY A 62 -16.12 -3.69 21.38
C GLY A 62 -17.05 -4.70 20.70
N ASP A 63 -18.08 -4.17 20.07
CA ASP A 63 -19.15 -4.94 19.42
C ASP A 63 -19.21 -4.76 17.89
N LEU A 64 -18.28 -4.01 17.30
CA LEU A 64 -18.32 -3.66 15.89
C LEU A 64 -17.17 -4.27 15.08
N VAL A 65 -17.45 -4.48 13.80
CA VAL A 65 -16.42 -4.52 12.75
C VAL A 65 -16.70 -3.39 11.78
N TRP A 66 -15.68 -2.56 11.57
CA TRP A 66 -15.66 -1.51 10.56
C TRP A 66 -15.22 -2.08 9.22
N LYS A 67 -15.79 -1.60 8.12
CA LYS A 67 -15.25 -1.77 6.77
C LYS A 67 -14.82 -0.42 6.22
N ILE A 68 -13.65 -0.40 5.60
CA ILE A 68 -13.02 0.78 5.02
C ILE A 68 -12.71 0.47 3.57
N THR A 69 -13.24 1.28 2.64
CA THR A 69 -13.00 1.07 1.21
C THR A 69 -11.61 1.54 0.78
N PRO A 70 -11.13 1.15 -0.41
CA PRO A 70 -9.90 1.71 -0.99
C PRO A 70 -9.93 3.23 -1.14
N GLU A 71 -11.12 3.82 -1.28
CA GLU A 71 -11.34 5.28 -1.34
C GLU A 71 -11.34 5.93 0.04
N GLY A 72 -11.33 5.14 1.11
CA GLY A 72 -11.26 5.61 2.49
C GLY A 72 -12.60 5.78 3.20
N GLU A 73 -13.70 5.39 2.57
CA GLU A 73 -15.02 5.48 3.18
C GLU A 73 -15.18 4.43 4.28
N ARG A 74 -15.65 4.86 5.47
CA ARG A 74 -15.83 3.98 6.64
C ARG A 74 -17.31 3.73 6.92
N TYR A 75 -17.67 2.47 7.16
CA TYR A 75 -19.01 2.08 7.60
C TYR A 75 -18.99 0.88 8.56
N VAL A 76 -20.09 0.68 9.28
CA VAL A 76 -20.28 -0.50 10.13
C VAL A 76 -20.61 -1.68 9.22
N PHE A 77 -19.75 -2.70 9.24
CA PHE A 77 -19.96 -3.94 8.49
C PHE A 77 -20.72 -4.97 9.33
N ALA A 78 -20.36 -5.06 10.62
CA ALA A 78 -20.99 -5.94 11.58
C ALA A 78 -21.15 -5.23 12.93
N SER A 79 -22.20 -5.60 13.67
CA SER A 79 -22.46 -5.13 15.03
C SER A 79 -22.98 -6.26 15.91
N GLY A 80 -23.09 -6.02 17.22
CA GLY A 80 -23.58 -7.01 18.19
C GLY A 80 -22.61 -8.14 18.47
N LEU A 81 -21.32 -7.94 18.19
CA LEU A 81 -20.28 -8.88 18.58
C LEU A 81 -19.92 -8.68 20.06
N HIS A 82 -19.39 -9.72 20.71
CA HIS A 82 -18.87 -9.59 22.06
C HIS A 82 -17.37 -9.86 22.05
N GLY A 83 -16.56 -8.83 22.31
CA GLY A 83 -15.11 -8.97 22.39
C GLY A 83 -14.50 -9.31 21.03
N ALA A 84 -14.85 -8.53 20.01
CA ALA A 84 -14.32 -8.66 18.65
C ALA A 84 -12.81 -8.34 18.65
N SER A 85 -11.98 -9.32 19.03
CA SER A 85 -10.55 -9.14 19.31
C SER A 85 -9.64 -9.56 18.16
N GLY A 86 -10.23 -9.99 17.04
CA GLY A 86 -9.52 -10.39 15.84
C GLY A 86 -10.49 -10.76 14.74
N ASN A 87 -10.05 -10.62 13.50
CA ASN A 87 -10.77 -11.09 12.30
C ASN A 87 -9.76 -11.67 11.31
N ALA A 88 -10.20 -12.60 10.47
CA ALA A 88 -9.46 -13.10 9.32
C ALA A 88 -10.36 -13.09 8.07
N ILE A 89 -9.77 -13.11 6.87
CA ILE A 89 -10.48 -13.29 5.61
C ILE A 89 -10.09 -14.67 5.06
N ASP A 90 -11.07 -15.51 4.71
CA ASP A 90 -10.81 -16.79 4.07
C ASP A 90 -10.57 -16.65 2.56
N SER A 91 -10.22 -17.77 1.89
CA SER A 91 -9.95 -17.78 0.45
C SER A 91 -11.15 -17.45 -0.43
N GLU A 92 -12.36 -17.50 0.12
CA GLU A 92 -13.61 -17.15 -0.57
C GLU A 92 -14.00 -15.68 -0.32
N GLY A 93 -13.22 -14.95 0.49
CA GLY A 93 -13.48 -13.55 0.83
C GLY A 93 -14.42 -13.37 2.00
N ASN A 94 -14.74 -14.43 2.77
CA ASN A 94 -15.60 -14.31 3.94
C ASN A 94 -14.81 -13.78 5.14
N LEU A 95 -15.41 -12.86 5.88
CA LEU A 95 -14.89 -12.40 7.16
C LEU A 95 -15.17 -13.42 8.26
N LEU A 96 -14.12 -13.88 8.90
CA LEU A 96 -14.14 -14.79 10.04
C LEU A 96 -13.83 -14.01 11.32
N PRO A 97 -14.84 -13.62 12.11
CA PRO A 97 -14.60 -12.99 13.39
C PRO A 97 -14.02 -14.01 14.38
N VAL A 98 -12.91 -13.65 15.02
CA VAL A 98 -12.33 -14.42 16.13
C VAL A 98 -13.06 -14.01 17.40
N ASN A 99 -14.27 -14.54 17.58
CA ASN A 99 -14.97 -14.51 18.85
C ASN A 99 -14.55 -15.74 19.68
N ARG A 100 -14.26 -15.55 20.99
CA ARG A 100 -13.99 -16.66 21.93
C ARG A 100 -15.24 -17.42 22.39
N THR A 101 -16.42 -17.14 21.82
CA THR A 101 -17.66 -17.90 22.06
C THR A 101 -18.25 -18.43 20.75
N LYS A 102 -18.70 -19.69 20.79
CA LYS A 102 -18.67 -20.67 19.69
C LYS A 102 -19.61 -20.46 18.49
N GLU A 103 -20.37 -19.37 18.36
CA GLU A 103 -21.61 -19.42 17.54
C GLU A 103 -21.79 -18.48 16.33
N ASN A 104 -20.88 -17.58 15.94
CA ASN A 104 -21.17 -16.69 14.80
C ASN A 104 -20.22 -16.83 13.61
N LYS A 105 -20.54 -17.75 12.68
CA LYS A 105 -20.16 -17.58 11.27
C LYS A 105 -21.16 -16.61 10.63
N MET A 106 -20.77 -15.35 10.47
CA MET A 106 -21.60 -14.37 9.75
C MET A 106 -21.51 -14.66 8.26
N LYS A 107 -22.64 -15.00 7.62
CA LYS A 107 -22.73 -15.11 6.16
C LYS A 107 -22.90 -13.73 5.55
N THR A 108 -22.02 -13.41 4.61
CA THR A 108 -22.09 -12.25 3.72
C THR A 108 -23.36 -12.34 2.85
N LYS A 109 -24.04 -11.19 2.68
CA LYS A 109 -25.06 -10.99 1.64
C LYS A 109 -24.42 -10.45 0.39
#